data_AF-A0A1E3CD58-F1
#
_entry.id   AF-A0A1E3CD58-F1
#
_cell.length_a   1.000
_cell.length_b   1.000
_cell.length_c   1.000
_cell.angle_alpha   90.00
_cell.angle_beta   90.00
_cell.angle_gamma   90.00
#
_symmetry.space_group_name_H-M   'P 1'
#
loop_
_entity.id
_entity.type
_entity.pdbx_description
1 polymer ?
#
loop_
_entity_poly.entity_id
_entity_poly.type
_entity_poly.pdbx_seq_one_letter_code
_entity_poly.pdbx_strand_id
1 'polypeptide(L)'
;MGYVIRWKLKAALLALLVTGAGYASAEEWMDAHSLSEDQLEDASGRQGIPLQWQINNNQQNANVSDNLLSGNVVTGNNSISDNAFGNMSGVATVIQNTGNQVVIQDSTQINILINH
;
A
#
# COMPACT_ATOMS: atom_id res chain seq x y z
N MET A 1 -37.64 -24.83 -59.62
CA MET A 1 -36.31 -24.29 -59.24
C MET A 1 -36.29 -23.33 -58.04
N GLY A 2 -37.38 -22.67 -57.62
CA GLY A 2 -37.31 -21.61 -56.59
C GLY A 2 -37.00 -22.05 -55.14
N TYR A 3 -37.27 -23.30 -54.77
CA TYR A 3 -37.13 -23.77 -53.38
C TYR A 3 -35.66 -24.02 -52.97
N VAL A 4 -34.85 -24.52 -53.90
CA VAL A 4 -33.41 -24.79 -53.69
C VAL A 4 -32.59 -23.51 -53.53
N ILE A 5 -32.97 -22.44 -54.24
CA ILE A 5 -32.31 -21.13 -54.17
C ILE A 5 -32.58 -20.46 -52.82
N ARG A 6 -33.82 -20.53 -52.32
CA ARG A 6 -34.19 -19.98 -51.00
C ARG A 6 -33.49 -20.69 -49.84
N TRP A 7 -33.30 -22.01 -49.95
CA TRP A 7 -32.60 -22.78 -48.93
C TRP A 7 -31.11 -22.44 -48.88
N LYS A 8 -30.46 -22.32 -50.05
CA LYS A 8 -29.07 -21.87 -50.17
C LYS A 8 -28.86 -20.47 -49.60
N LEU A 9 -29.79 -19.55 -49.86
CA LEU A 9 -29.72 -18.16 -49.36
C LEU A 9 -29.86 -18.08 -47.83
N LYS A 10 -30.80 -18.85 -47.25
CA LYS A 10 -30.97 -18.92 -45.79
C LYS A 10 -29.77 -19.54 -45.10
N ALA A 11 -29.17 -20.58 -45.69
CA ALA A 11 -27.94 -21.19 -45.18
C ALA A 11 -26.76 -20.21 -45.21
N ALA A 12 -26.63 -19.43 -46.29
CA ALA A 12 -25.60 -18.40 -46.40
C ALA A 12 -25.80 -17.27 -45.36
N LEU A 13 -27.05 -16.85 -45.13
CA LEU A 13 -27.37 -15.80 -44.16
C LEU A 13 -27.16 -16.28 -42.72
N LEU A 14 -27.46 -17.54 -42.42
CA LEU A 14 -27.20 -18.15 -41.11
C LEU A 14 -25.70 -18.29 -40.85
N ALA A 15 -24.92 -18.68 -41.86
CA ALA A 15 -23.46 -18.72 -41.75
C ALA A 15 -22.87 -17.32 -41.50
N LEU A 16 -23.40 -16.29 -42.14
CA LEU A 16 -22.95 -14.90 -41.97
C LEU A 16 -23.27 -14.35 -40.56
N LEU A 17 -24.43 -14.72 -40.00
CA LEU A 17 -24.83 -14.34 -38.65
C LEU A 17 -23.98 -15.03 -37.55
N VAL A 18 -23.58 -16.28 -37.77
CA VAL A 18 -22.70 -17.01 -36.84
C VAL A 18 -21.27 -16.47 -36.84
N THR A 19 -20.80 -15.90 -37.96
CA THR A 19 -19.48 -15.27 -38.04
C THR A 19 -19.46 -13.82 -37.56
N GLY A 20 -20.62 -13.15 -37.49
CA GLY A 20 -20.73 -11.73 -37.12
C GLY A 20 -20.94 -11.47 -35.63
N ALA A 21 -21.30 -12.49 -34.84
CA ALA A 21 -21.19 -12.43 -33.40
C ALA A 21 -19.71 -12.55 -33.05
N GLY A 22 -19.03 -11.40 -33.01
CA GLY A 22 -17.62 -11.30 -32.68
C GLY A 22 -17.30 -12.20 -31.50
N TYR A 23 -16.48 -13.21 -31.77
CA TYR A 23 -15.65 -13.78 -30.74
C TYR A 23 -14.83 -12.60 -30.22
N ALA A 24 -15.29 -11.95 -29.16
CA ALA A 24 -14.42 -11.12 -28.34
C ALA A 24 -13.43 -12.11 -27.75
N SER A 25 -12.37 -12.34 -28.52
CA SER A 25 -11.48 -13.46 -28.33
C SER A 25 -10.79 -13.26 -26.99
N ALA A 26 -11.05 -14.19 -26.08
CA ALA A 26 -10.21 -14.40 -24.91
C ALA A 26 -8.72 -14.52 -25.30
N GLU A 27 -8.42 -14.85 -26.57
CA GLU A 27 -7.06 -14.85 -27.13
C GLU A 27 -6.32 -13.50 -27.03
N GLU A 28 -6.99 -12.34 -27.12
CA GLU A 28 -6.29 -11.04 -26.99
C GLU A 28 -5.73 -10.82 -25.58
N TRP A 29 -6.38 -11.40 -24.56
CA TRP A 29 -5.88 -11.39 -23.17
C TRP A 29 -4.87 -12.52 -22.92
N MET A 30 -4.88 -13.58 -23.73
CA MET A 30 -3.92 -14.68 -23.68
C MET A 30 -2.62 -14.37 -24.42
N ASP A 31 -2.62 -13.36 -25.30
CA ASP A 31 -1.44 -12.84 -26.01
C ASP A 31 -0.72 -11.72 -25.23
N ALA A 32 -1.14 -11.48 -23.98
CA ALA A 32 -0.39 -10.67 -23.03
C ALA A 32 0.97 -11.32 -22.81
N HIS A 33 2.01 -10.72 -23.41
CA HIS A 33 3.37 -11.21 -23.29
C HIS A 33 3.77 -11.17 -21.81
N SER A 34 4.23 -12.31 -21.29
CA SER A 34 4.77 -12.37 -19.94
C SER A 34 5.93 -11.37 -19.84
N LEU A 35 5.84 -10.43 -18.90
CA LEU A 35 6.96 -9.54 -18.61
C LEU A 35 8.19 -10.39 -18.26
N SER A 36 9.35 -10.03 -18.81
CA SER A 36 10.60 -10.67 -18.39
C SER A 36 10.91 -10.31 -16.93
N GLU A 37 11.76 -11.10 -16.27
CA GLU A 37 12.20 -10.82 -14.90
C GLU A 37 12.76 -9.39 -14.81
N ASP A 38 13.62 -9.00 -15.76
CA ASP A 38 14.19 -7.64 -15.83
C ASP A 38 13.12 -6.54 -15.99
N GLN A 39 12.03 -6.82 -16.72
CA GLN A 39 10.94 -5.86 -16.91
C GLN A 39 10.03 -5.75 -15.68
N LEU A 40 9.85 -6.85 -14.94
CA LEU A 40 9.15 -6.84 -13.65
C LEU A 40 9.98 -6.12 -12.58
N GLU A 41 11.29 -6.34 -12.58
CA GLU A 41 12.26 -5.64 -11.72
C GLU A 41 12.23 -4.13 -11.99
N ASP A 42 12.25 -3.70 -13.26
CA ASP A 42 12.17 -2.27 -13.62
C ASP A 42 10.79 -1.64 -13.39
N ALA A 43 9.70 -2.41 -13.54
CA ALA A 43 8.33 -1.95 -13.29
C ALA A 43 8.01 -1.80 -11.79
N SER A 44 8.93 -2.16 -10.90
CA SER A 44 8.78 -2.07 -9.44
C SER A 44 8.80 -0.62 -8.93
N GLY A 45 7.73 0.16 -9.16
CA GLY A 45 7.47 1.44 -8.46
C GLY A 45 8.54 2.55 -8.55
N ARG A 46 9.64 2.35 -9.29
CA ARG A 46 10.84 3.20 -9.29
C ARG A 46 11.51 3.36 -10.65
N GLN A 47 10.84 3.02 -11.76
CA GLN A 47 11.35 3.27 -13.10
C GLN A 47 11.81 4.74 -13.22
N GLY A 48 13.13 4.97 -13.25
CA GLY A 48 13.72 6.29 -13.47
C GLY A 48 14.10 7.16 -12.25
N ILE A 49 14.34 6.60 -11.04
CA ILE A 49 14.89 7.39 -9.91
C ILE A 49 16.38 7.09 -9.67
N PRO A 50 17.33 7.79 -10.35
CA PRO A 50 18.76 7.47 -10.29
C PRO A 50 19.47 7.95 -9.00
N LEU A 51 18.93 8.92 -8.26
CA LEU A 51 19.53 9.42 -7.01
C LEU A 51 18.44 9.92 -6.06
N GLN A 52 18.36 9.35 -4.85
CA GLN A 52 17.45 9.81 -3.80
C GLN A 52 18.25 10.38 -2.63
N TRP A 53 18.24 11.70 -2.49
CA TRP A 53 18.79 12.37 -1.31
C TRP A 53 17.71 12.46 -0.24
N GLN A 54 17.97 11.97 0.96
CA GLN A 54 17.09 12.11 2.12
C GLN A 54 17.86 12.83 3.22
N ILE A 55 17.40 14.03 3.57
CA ILE A 55 17.95 14.81 4.68
C ILE A 55 16.89 14.84 5.77
N ASN A 56 17.25 14.32 6.94
CA ASN A 56 16.39 14.33 8.10
C ASN A 56 17.05 15.20 9.16
N ASN A 57 16.33 16.22 9.62
CA ASN A 57 16.74 17.03 10.74
C ASN A 57 15.70 16.88 11.85
N ASN A 58 16.16 16.63 13.06
CA ASN A 58 15.32 16.56 14.24
C ASN A 58 16.04 17.30 15.36
N GLN A 59 15.40 18.34 15.88
CA GLN A 59 15.94 19.12 16.98
C GLN A 59 14.92 19.15 18.10
N GLN A 60 15.37 18.69 19.27
CA GLN A 60 14.59 18.67 20.49
C GLN A 60 15.34 19.48 21.54
N ASN A 61 14.66 20.44 22.14
CA ASN A 61 15.21 21.24 23.23
C ASN A 61 14.13 21.38 24.30
N ALA A 62 14.46 20.89 25.49
CA ALA A 62 13.66 21.10 26.68
C ALA A 62 14.55 21.64 27.79
N ASN A 63 14.07 22.68 28.44
CA ASN A 63 14.59 23.12 29.72
C ASN A 63 13.57 22.77 30.80
N VAL A 64 14.06 22.17 31.88
CA VAL A 64 13.26 21.79 33.03
C VAL A 64 13.95 22.36 34.25
N SER A 65 13.37 23.41 34.84
CA SER A 65 13.93 24.05 36.03
C SER A 65 12.84 24.30 37.07
N ASP A 66 13.27 24.54 38.30
CA ASP A 66 12.43 24.99 39.42
C ASP A 66 11.27 24.06 39.78
N ASN A 67 11.42 22.76 39.46
CA ASN A 67 10.44 21.78 39.88
C ASN A 67 10.54 21.54 41.39
N LEU A 68 9.41 21.70 42.08
CA LEU A 68 9.27 21.40 43.49
C LEU A 68 8.04 20.53 43.71
N LEU A 69 8.24 19.39 44.35
CA LEU A 69 7.14 18.57 44.89
C LEU A 69 7.03 18.79 46.39
N SER A 70 5.81 18.97 46.88
CA SER A 70 5.53 19.13 48.30
C SER A 70 4.21 18.45 48.67
N GLY A 71 4.13 17.93 49.90
CA GLY A 71 3.00 17.15 50.38
C GLY A 71 3.05 15.67 49.98
N ASN A 72 1.89 14.99 50.02
CA ASN A 72 1.78 13.59 49.63
C ASN A 72 1.75 13.47 48.10
N VAL A 73 2.83 12.98 47.52
CA VAL A 73 2.96 12.77 46.08
C VAL A 73 2.52 11.34 45.76
N VAL A 74 1.46 11.21 44.95
CA VAL A 74 0.98 9.92 44.45
C VAL A 74 1.15 9.91 42.93
N THR A 75 1.87 8.92 42.42
CA THR A 75 2.00 8.64 40.99
C THR A 75 1.12 7.46 40.62
N GLY A 76 0.72 7.38 39.35
CA GLY A 76 -0.13 6.31 38.84
C GLY A 76 0.65 5.12 38.26
N ASN A 77 -0.11 4.20 37.64
CA ASN A 77 0.43 3.12 36.83
C ASN A 77 0.30 3.47 35.34
N ASN A 78 1.35 3.20 34.58
CA ASN A 78 1.28 3.15 33.12
C ASN A 78 0.79 1.74 32.80
N SER A 79 -0.37 1.60 32.16
CA SER A 79 -0.89 0.30 31.77
C SER A 79 -1.19 0.30 30.29
N ILE A 80 -0.75 -0.78 29.63
CA ILE A 80 -1.08 -1.15 28.27
C ILE A 80 -1.74 -2.52 28.40
N SER A 81 -3.00 -2.64 27.96
CA SER A 81 -3.76 -3.87 28.13
C SER A 81 -3.28 -4.99 27.20
N ASP A 82 -3.72 -6.21 27.47
CA ASP A 82 -3.55 -7.31 26.54
C ASP A 82 -4.12 -6.95 25.17
N ASN A 83 -3.45 -7.41 24.12
CA ASN A 83 -3.83 -7.15 22.73
C ASN A 83 -3.85 -5.67 22.30
N ALA A 84 -3.23 -4.74 23.05
CA ALA A 84 -3.23 -3.31 22.74
C ALA A 84 -2.66 -2.95 21.35
N PHE A 85 -1.81 -3.81 20.80
CA PHE A 85 -1.29 -3.71 19.42
C PHE A 85 -1.55 -4.98 18.61
N GLY A 86 -2.56 -5.77 19.00
CA GLY A 86 -2.92 -6.99 18.27
C GLY A 86 -3.32 -6.68 16.83
N ASN A 87 -2.86 -7.51 15.90
CA ASN A 87 -3.06 -7.33 14.45
C ASN A 87 -2.50 -6.02 13.87
N MET A 88 -1.60 -5.33 14.57
CA MET A 88 -0.96 -4.13 14.03
C MET A 88 0.06 -4.49 12.96
N SER A 89 0.00 -3.78 11.83
CA SER A 89 1.03 -3.74 10.80
C SER A 89 1.47 -2.28 10.65
N GLY A 90 2.79 -2.03 10.61
CA GLY A 90 3.35 -0.68 10.65
C GLY A 90 4.03 -0.38 11.98
N VAL A 91 4.01 0.89 12.41
CA VAL A 91 4.77 1.37 13.57
C VAL A 91 3.83 1.87 14.67
N ALA A 92 4.02 1.34 15.89
CA ALA A 92 3.43 1.87 17.11
C ALA A 92 4.51 2.56 17.95
N THR A 93 4.19 3.75 18.46
CA THR A 93 4.99 4.42 19.46
C THR A 93 4.10 4.72 20.67
N VAL A 94 4.52 4.24 21.84
CA VAL A 94 3.82 4.54 23.10
C VAL A 94 4.80 5.12 24.09
N ILE A 95 4.43 6.28 24.62
CA ILE A 95 5.23 7.01 25.58
C ILE A 95 4.32 7.36 26.73
N GLN A 96 4.63 6.84 27.91
CA GLN A 96 3.82 7.05 29.09
C GLN A 96 4.70 7.44 30.27
N ASN A 97 4.24 8.41 31.06
CA ASN A 97 4.89 8.79 32.29
C ASN A 97 3.82 9.04 33.36
N THR A 98 3.88 8.28 34.45
CA THR A 98 2.98 8.47 35.58
C THR A 98 3.52 9.35 36.69
N GLY A 99 4.75 9.82 36.51
CA GLY A 99 5.45 10.68 37.43
C GLY A 99 5.07 12.14 37.26
N ASN A 100 5.64 12.95 38.13
CA ASN A 100 5.60 14.40 37.99
C ASN A 100 6.95 14.89 37.45
N GLN A 101 7.00 16.14 37.00
CA GLN A 101 8.25 16.81 36.62
C GLN A 101 8.95 16.17 35.41
N VAL A 102 8.21 15.49 34.55
CA VAL A 102 8.79 14.83 33.39
C VAL A 102 8.55 15.67 32.15
N VAL A 103 9.64 16.00 31.47
CA VAL A 103 9.58 16.40 30.08
C VAL A 103 9.91 15.20 29.21
N ILE A 104 9.00 14.96 28.28
CA ILE A 104 9.11 13.90 27.27
C ILE A 104 9.33 14.59 25.94
N GLN A 105 10.44 14.26 25.30
CA GLN A 105 10.71 14.63 23.92
C GLN A 105 10.90 13.35 23.13
N ASP A 106 9.94 13.05 22.26
CA ASP A 106 10.02 11.93 21.34
C ASP A 106 9.87 12.45 19.91
N SER A 107 10.58 11.82 18.99
CA SER A 107 10.48 12.10 17.57
C SER A 107 10.78 10.82 16.82
N THR A 108 9.76 10.37 16.08
CA THR A 108 9.85 9.19 15.23
C THR A 108 9.93 9.67 13.78
N GLN A 109 11.10 9.51 13.15
CA GLN A 109 11.31 9.80 11.74
C GLN A 109 11.45 8.50 10.95
N ILE A 110 10.51 8.25 10.04
CA ILE A 110 10.51 7.04 9.20
C ILE A 110 10.78 7.46 7.77
N ASN A 111 11.90 6.98 7.23
CA ASN A 111 12.24 7.11 5.82
C ASN A 111 12.10 5.75 5.18
N ILE A 112 11.12 5.61 4.29
CA ILE A 112 10.92 4.36 3.55
C ILE A 112 11.55 4.53 2.18
N LEU A 113 12.56 3.71 1.92
CA LEU A 113 13.12 3.51 0.59
C LEU A 113 12.93 2.04 0.24
N ILE A 114 12.17 1.80 -0.82
CA ILE A 114 11.99 0.47 -1.38
C ILE A 114 13.15 0.29 -2.38
N ASN A 115 14.04 -0.67 -2.11
CA ASN A 115 15.16 -1.03 -2.99
C ASN A 115 15.00 -2.49 -3.41
N HIS A 116 15.30 -2.77 -4.68
CA HIS A 116 15.69 -4.10 -5.15
C HIS A 116 17.21 -4.09 -5.32
#